data_AF-A0A411E8G4-F1
#
_entry.id   AF-A0A411E8G4-F1
#
_cell.length_a   1.000
_cell.length_b   1.000
_cell.length_c   1.000
_cell.angle_alpha   90.00
_cell.angle_beta   90.00
_cell.angle_gamma   90.00
#
_symmetry.space_group_name_H-M   'P 1'
#
loop_
_entity.id
_entity.type
_entity.pdbx_description
1 polymer ?
#
loop_
_entity_poly.entity_id
_entity_poly.type
_entity_poly.pdbx_seq_one_letter_code
_entity_poly.pdbx_strand_id
1 'polypeptide(L)'
;MEKNKTGKYLKYAIGEIILVVIGILIALQINNWNEDRKDRNREQAILKNLQTDFQTNIRNVNDATGSFMVAYEASANLLEIIMADDIIDGSEIEQLLDDIINKTQSIDIITGSIDEMLNTGSINLIKDDNLRKKLSNWSYYQTDTEDDIVIYRDYLFGFFIPSLMDKALLRNMAVPDFFEEDLNLKNIAKSNFKIDYNTTIRTIEFENEVYNNTLNYMYAINSYKVFNDYLSETLKLIELNTDD
;
A
#
# COMPACT_ATOMS: atom_id res chain seq x y z
N MET A 1 -79.28 37.71 9.02
CA MET A 1 -77.83 37.73 8.68
C MET A 1 -77.22 36.40 9.04
N GLU A 2 -76.57 35.78 8.06
CA GLU A 2 -76.10 34.40 8.00
C GLU A 2 -75.03 34.09 9.07
N LYS A 3 -75.36 33.28 10.10
CA LYS A 3 -74.40 32.90 11.15
C LYS A 3 -73.79 31.49 11.00
N ASN A 4 -74.17 30.70 10.00
CA ASN A 4 -73.70 29.32 9.82
C ASN A 4 -72.94 29.04 8.50
N LYS A 5 -72.72 30.06 7.66
CA LYS A 5 -71.99 29.87 6.40
C LYS A 5 -70.46 30.03 6.57
N THR A 6 -70.00 30.97 7.39
CA THR A 6 -68.57 31.29 7.57
C THR A 6 -67.74 30.13 8.14
N GLY A 7 -68.27 29.41 9.13
CA GLY A 7 -67.60 28.23 9.71
C GLY A 7 -67.54 27.02 8.75
N LYS A 8 -68.50 26.92 7.82
CA LYS A 8 -68.50 25.90 6.78
C LYS A 8 -67.36 26.17 5.78
N TYR A 9 -67.26 27.40 5.27
CA TYR A 9 -66.16 27.82 4.38
C TYR A 9 -64.77 27.68 5.04
N LEU A 10 -64.65 28.02 6.33
CA LEU A 10 -63.38 27.87 7.06
C LEU A 10 -62.94 26.41 7.17
N LYS A 11 -63.86 25.48 7.46
CA LYS A 11 -63.54 24.03 7.52
C LYS A 11 -63.13 23.48 6.16
N TYR A 12 -63.78 23.91 5.07
CA TYR A 12 -63.40 23.50 3.72
C TYR A 12 -62.03 24.06 3.32
N ALA A 13 -61.74 25.33 3.60
CA ALA A 13 -60.45 25.94 3.31
C ALA A 13 -59.29 25.30 4.10
N ILE A 14 -59.52 24.94 5.38
CA ILE A 14 -58.54 24.20 6.18
C ILE A 14 -58.31 22.79 5.61
N GLY A 15 -59.38 22.09 5.21
CA GLY A 15 -59.27 20.78 4.58
C GLY A 15 -58.46 20.83 3.26
N GLU A 16 -58.67 21.86 2.46
CA GLU A 16 -57.92 22.09 1.21
C GLU A 16 -56.43 22.37 1.48
N ILE A 17 -56.11 23.23 2.46
CA ILE A 17 -54.72 23.48 2.86
C ILE A 17 -54.04 22.19 3.32
N ILE A 18 -54.70 21.40 4.17
CA ILE A 18 -54.16 20.12 4.66
C ILE A 18 -53.89 19.16 3.49
N LEU A 19 -54.83 19.08 2.53
CA LEU A 19 -54.69 18.20 1.37
C LEU A 19 -53.54 18.64 0.46
N VAL A 20 -53.38 19.94 0.23
CA VAL A 20 -52.24 20.51 -0.51
C VAL A 20 -50.92 20.23 0.21
N VAL A 21 -50.86 20.43 1.54
CA VAL A 21 -49.66 20.17 2.35
C VAL A 21 -49.27 18.68 2.29
N ILE A 22 -50.23 17.76 2.43
CA ILE A 22 -49.97 16.31 2.27
C ILE A 22 -49.43 16.01 0.87
N GLY A 23 -50.01 16.61 -0.17
CA GLY A 23 -49.52 16.47 -1.55
C GLY A 23 -48.06 16.90 -1.71
N ILE A 24 -47.68 18.06 -1.16
CA ILE A 24 -46.31 18.57 -1.19
C ILE A 24 -45.36 17.65 -0.40
N LEU A 25 -45.75 17.20 0.80
CA LEU A 25 -44.92 16.32 1.62
C LEU A 25 -44.67 14.98 0.93
N ILE A 26 -45.68 14.38 0.30
CA ILE A 26 -45.52 13.15 -0.48
C ILE A 26 -44.58 13.38 -1.68
N ALA A 27 -44.76 14.47 -2.42
CA ALA A 27 -43.90 14.80 -3.54
C ALA A 27 -42.42 14.98 -3.11
N LEU A 28 -42.18 15.69 -2.01
CA LEU A 28 -40.86 15.85 -1.42
C LEU A 28 -40.27 14.51 -0.96
N GLN A 29 -41.09 13.65 -0.35
CA GLN A 29 -40.64 12.34 0.12
C GLN A 29 -40.24 11.42 -1.05
N ILE A 30 -41.02 11.41 -2.13
CA ILE A 30 -40.67 10.67 -3.36
C ILE A 30 -39.37 11.19 -3.97
N ASN A 31 -39.19 12.52 -3.99
CA ASN A 31 -37.97 13.12 -4.52
C ASN A 31 -36.75 12.74 -3.67
N ASN A 32 -36.84 12.87 -2.34
CA ASN A 32 -35.75 12.50 -1.41
C ASN A 32 -35.39 11.02 -1.55
N TRP A 33 -36.39 10.13 -1.62
CA TRP A 33 -36.14 8.70 -1.81
C TRP A 33 -35.43 8.39 -3.15
N ASN A 34 -35.78 9.11 -4.22
CA ASN A 34 -35.11 8.96 -5.50
C ASN A 34 -33.65 9.45 -5.47
N GLU A 35 -33.36 10.55 -4.76
CA GLU A 35 -32.00 11.04 -4.56
C GLU A 35 -31.19 10.08 -3.67
N ASP A 36 -31.75 9.62 -2.54
CA ASP A 36 -31.11 8.63 -1.66
C ASP A 36 -30.76 7.34 -2.41
N ARG A 37 -31.61 6.91 -3.34
CA ARG A 37 -31.36 5.75 -4.21
C ARG A 37 -30.21 6.02 -5.19
N LYS A 38 -30.15 7.20 -5.80
CA LYS A 38 -29.05 7.57 -6.71
C LYS A 38 -27.73 7.65 -5.96
N ASP A 39 -27.73 8.22 -4.77
CA ASP A 39 -26.54 8.33 -3.93
C ASP A 39 -26.09 6.95 -3.45
N ARG A 40 -27.01 6.05 -3.09
CA ARG A 40 -26.67 4.65 -2.81
C ARG A 40 -26.03 3.96 -4.01
N ASN A 41 -26.55 4.16 -5.22
CA ASN A 41 -25.95 3.56 -6.42
C ASN A 41 -24.52 4.08 -6.68
N ARG A 42 -24.27 5.37 -6.41
CA ARG A 42 -22.93 5.96 -6.53
C ARG A 42 -21.99 5.43 -5.46
N GLU A 43 -22.44 5.37 -4.21
CA GLU A 43 -21.70 4.76 -3.10
C GLU A 43 -21.29 3.32 -3.47
N GLN A 44 -22.21 2.50 -3.99
CA GLN A 44 -21.92 1.13 -4.39
C GLN A 44 -20.89 1.03 -5.53
N ALA A 45 -20.95 1.93 -6.51
CA ALA A 45 -19.93 1.97 -7.56
C ALA A 45 -18.54 2.30 -7.00
N ILE A 46 -18.46 3.26 -6.07
CA ILE A 46 -17.20 3.62 -5.39
C ILE A 46 -16.67 2.45 -4.58
N LEU A 47 -17.52 1.78 -3.78
CA LEU A 47 -17.10 0.67 -2.94
C LEU A 47 -16.56 -0.52 -3.75
N LYS A 48 -17.17 -0.85 -4.90
CA LYS A 48 -16.70 -1.94 -5.78
C LYS A 48 -15.34 -1.64 -6.40
N ASN A 49 -15.09 -0.39 -6.78
CA ASN A 49 -13.77 0.04 -7.27
C ASN A 49 -12.73 -0.02 -6.14
N LEU A 50 -13.05 0.54 -4.97
CA LEU A 50 -12.16 0.48 -3.80
C LEU A 50 -11.87 -0.97 -3.37
N GLN A 51 -12.84 -1.87 -3.43
CA GLN A 51 -12.64 -3.28 -3.11
C GLN A 51 -11.55 -3.89 -4.02
N THR A 52 -11.63 -3.64 -5.32
CA THR A 52 -10.66 -4.15 -6.31
C THR A 52 -9.26 -3.57 -6.07
N ASP A 53 -9.18 -2.27 -5.82
CA ASP A 53 -7.91 -1.57 -5.57
C ASP A 53 -7.27 -2.08 -4.26
N PHE A 54 -8.04 -2.20 -3.18
CA PHE A 54 -7.53 -2.69 -1.89
C PHE A 54 -7.09 -4.15 -1.96
N GLN A 55 -7.81 -5.03 -2.66
CA GLN A 55 -7.38 -6.41 -2.89
C GLN A 55 -6.06 -6.48 -3.68
N THR A 56 -5.89 -5.61 -4.66
CA THR A 56 -4.65 -5.52 -5.44
C THR A 56 -3.50 -4.99 -4.58
N ASN A 57 -3.74 -3.93 -3.80
CA ASN A 57 -2.74 -3.37 -2.89
C ASN A 57 -2.28 -4.39 -1.84
N ILE A 58 -3.20 -5.17 -1.26
CA ILE A 58 -2.84 -6.25 -0.33
C ILE A 58 -1.92 -7.26 -1.01
N ARG A 59 -2.20 -7.66 -2.26
CA ARG A 59 -1.31 -8.58 -3.00
C ARG A 59 0.07 -7.96 -3.18
N ASN A 60 0.14 -6.72 -3.67
CA ASN A 60 1.39 -6.02 -3.93
C ASN A 60 2.25 -5.87 -2.66
N VAL A 61 1.62 -5.54 -1.52
CA VAL A 61 2.31 -5.42 -0.23
C VAL A 61 2.83 -6.78 0.25
N ASN A 62 2.05 -7.86 0.09
CA ASN A 62 2.50 -9.20 0.46
C ASN A 62 3.67 -9.69 -0.42
N ASP A 63 3.61 -9.45 -1.73
CA ASP A 63 4.69 -9.81 -2.65
C ASP A 63 5.98 -9.06 -2.29
N ALA A 64 5.89 -7.75 -2.05
CA ALA A 64 7.03 -6.95 -1.60
C ALA A 64 7.56 -7.39 -0.22
N THR A 65 6.69 -7.76 0.71
CA THR A 65 7.09 -8.30 2.02
C THR A 65 7.91 -9.58 1.86
N GLY A 66 7.49 -10.49 0.98
CA GLY A 66 8.24 -11.70 0.68
C GLY A 66 9.63 -11.40 0.10
N SER A 67 9.70 -10.48 -0.86
CA SER A 67 10.96 -10.00 -1.43
C SER A 67 11.91 -9.39 -0.39
N PHE A 68 11.39 -8.57 0.52
CA PHE A 68 12.18 -7.98 1.60
C PHE A 68 12.62 -9.00 2.64
N MET A 69 11.81 -10.03 2.92
CA MET A 69 12.21 -11.13 3.81
C MET A 69 13.40 -11.91 3.25
N VAL A 70 13.44 -12.17 1.94
CA VAL A 70 14.61 -12.82 1.31
C VAL A 70 15.87 -11.97 1.48
N ALA A 71 15.79 -10.66 1.22
CA ALA A 71 16.92 -9.75 1.40
C ALA A 71 17.37 -9.66 2.88
N TYR A 72 16.41 -9.65 3.81
CA TYR A 72 16.69 -9.68 5.25
C TYR A 72 17.40 -10.97 5.66
N GLU A 73 16.92 -12.14 5.24
CA GLU A 73 17.53 -13.44 5.54
C GLU A 73 18.95 -13.51 4.98
N ALA A 74 19.17 -13.04 3.74
CA ALA A 74 20.49 -12.96 3.15
C ALA A 74 21.44 -12.03 3.95
N SER A 75 20.95 -10.87 4.39
CA SER A 75 21.72 -9.94 5.21
C SER A 75 22.06 -10.50 6.60
N ALA A 76 21.12 -11.21 7.22
CA ALA A 76 21.34 -11.89 8.49
C ALA A 76 22.39 -13.01 8.35
N ASN A 77 22.30 -13.83 7.30
CA ASN A 77 23.29 -14.88 7.02
C ASN A 77 24.68 -14.28 6.76
N LEU A 78 24.77 -13.15 6.06
CA LEU A 78 26.04 -12.46 5.84
C LEU A 78 26.67 -11.97 7.16
N LEU A 79 25.87 -11.47 8.11
CA LEU A 79 26.36 -11.11 9.45
C LEU A 79 26.95 -12.31 10.19
N GLU A 80 26.31 -13.47 10.13
CA GLU A 80 26.83 -14.70 10.73
C GLU A 80 28.17 -15.12 10.10
N ILE A 81 28.32 -14.98 8.77
CA ILE A 81 29.59 -15.29 8.07
C ILE A 81 30.71 -14.30 8.44
N ILE A 82 30.37 -13.02 8.62
CA ILE A 82 31.31 -11.98 9.06
C ILE A 82 31.84 -12.29 10.46
N MET A 83 30.98 -12.77 11.35
CA MET A 83 31.34 -13.12 12.74
C MET A 83 32.07 -14.46 12.86
N ALA A 84 31.76 -15.44 12.01
CA ALA A 84 32.38 -16.77 12.05
C ALA A 84 33.87 -16.73 11.67
N ASP A 85 34.63 -17.76 12.06
CA ASP A 85 36.04 -17.95 11.67
C ASP A 85 36.22 -19.09 10.65
N ASP A 86 35.14 -19.46 9.95
CA ASP A 86 35.12 -20.58 9.00
C ASP A 86 35.67 -20.18 7.61
N ILE A 87 35.92 -21.19 6.76
CA ILE A 87 36.31 -20.93 5.36
C ILE A 87 35.13 -20.33 4.60
N ILE A 88 35.35 -19.17 3.98
CA ILE A 88 34.33 -18.47 3.19
C ILE A 88 34.28 -19.03 1.76
N ASP A 89 33.09 -19.42 1.30
CA ASP A 89 32.83 -19.62 -0.13
C ASP A 89 32.50 -18.27 -0.78
N GLY A 90 33.36 -17.81 -1.69
CA GLY A 90 33.14 -16.55 -2.38
C GLY A 90 31.87 -16.50 -3.23
N SER A 91 31.40 -17.66 -3.73
CA SER A 91 30.16 -17.74 -4.50
C SER A 91 28.92 -17.56 -3.63
N GLU A 92 28.99 -17.99 -2.36
CA GLU A 92 27.94 -17.74 -1.36
C GLU A 92 27.85 -16.24 -1.04
N ILE A 93 28.99 -15.56 -0.85
CA ILE A 93 29.00 -14.10 -0.64
C ILE A 93 28.39 -13.36 -1.83
N GLU A 94 28.75 -13.74 -3.06
CA GLU A 94 28.20 -13.13 -4.27
C GLU A 94 26.69 -13.33 -4.37
N GLN A 95 26.16 -14.50 -3.98
CA GLN A 95 24.73 -14.78 -3.95
C GLN A 95 24.01 -13.99 -2.85
N LEU A 96 24.53 -13.98 -1.63
CA LEU A 96 23.92 -13.24 -0.52
C LEU A 96 23.86 -11.74 -0.82
N LEU A 97 24.93 -11.17 -1.39
CA LEU A 97 24.94 -9.76 -1.77
C LEU A 97 23.99 -9.46 -2.94
N ASP A 98 23.83 -10.39 -3.89
CA ASP A 98 22.79 -10.29 -4.92
C ASP A 98 21.39 -10.25 -4.28
N ASP A 99 21.13 -11.15 -3.32
CA ASP A 99 19.83 -11.21 -2.66
C ASP A 99 19.53 -9.94 -1.85
N ILE A 100 20.53 -9.40 -1.15
CA ILE A 100 20.44 -8.13 -0.42
C ILE A 100 20.10 -6.98 -1.37
N ILE A 101 20.80 -6.84 -2.49
CA ILE A 101 20.69 -5.66 -3.36
C ILE A 101 19.49 -5.75 -4.31
N ASN A 102 19.23 -6.92 -4.87
CA ASN A 102 18.38 -7.06 -6.06
C ASN A 102 17.01 -7.73 -5.79
N LYS A 103 16.77 -8.33 -4.61
CA LYS A 103 15.47 -8.99 -4.34
C LYS A 103 14.39 -8.04 -3.87
N THR A 104 14.74 -6.88 -3.33
CA THR A 104 13.73 -5.89 -2.92
C THR A 104 13.04 -5.26 -4.13
N GLN A 105 11.71 -5.15 -4.07
CA GLN A 105 10.89 -4.55 -5.13
C GLN A 105 10.24 -3.26 -4.61
N SER A 106 10.00 -2.29 -5.51
CA SER A 106 9.05 -1.20 -5.20
C SER A 106 7.66 -1.77 -4.97
N ILE A 107 6.92 -1.16 -4.05
CA ILE A 107 5.48 -1.35 -3.97
C ILE A 107 4.81 -0.37 -4.91
N ASP A 108 4.03 -0.88 -5.85
CA ASP A 108 3.12 -0.07 -6.65
C ASP A 108 1.75 -0.01 -5.95
N ILE A 109 1.49 1.09 -5.27
CA ILE A 109 0.22 1.32 -4.57
C ILE A 109 -0.80 1.91 -5.55
N ILE A 110 -1.94 1.24 -5.71
CA ILE A 110 -3.08 1.74 -6.48
C ILE A 110 -3.86 2.77 -5.64
N THR A 111 -3.85 4.02 -6.09
CA THR A 111 -4.52 5.14 -5.41
C THR A 111 -5.70 5.73 -6.18
N GLY A 112 -5.89 5.36 -7.45
CA GLY A 112 -6.80 6.06 -8.36
C GLY A 112 -8.22 6.26 -7.84
N SER A 113 -8.87 5.20 -7.33
CA SER A 113 -10.25 5.31 -6.83
C SER A 113 -10.36 6.10 -5.54
N ILE A 114 -9.39 5.95 -4.62
CA ILE A 114 -9.41 6.66 -3.34
C ILE A 114 -9.07 8.15 -3.52
N ASP A 115 -8.13 8.47 -4.41
CA ASP A 115 -7.77 9.83 -4.77
C ASP A 115 -8.95 10.55 -5.43
N GLU A 116 -9.64 9.90 -6.39
CA GLU A 116 -10.84 10.47 -7.00
C GLU A 116 -11.91 10.76 -5.93
N MET A 117 -12.18 9.79 -5.05
CA MET A 117 -13.19 9.94 -4.00
C MET A 117 -12.86 11.08 -3.03
N LEU A 118 -11.60 11.19 -2.59
CA LEU A 118 -11.15 12.24 -1.66
C LEU A 118 -11.17 13.62 -2.34
N ASN A 119 -10.65 13.72 -3.56
CA ASN A 119 -10.54 15.00 -4.28
C ASN A 119 -11.91 15.54 -4.75
N THR A 120 -12.87 14.67 -5.07
CA THR A 120 -14.22 15.09 -5.48
C THR A 120 -15.15 15.33 -4.28
N GLY A 121 -14.74 14.98 -3.06
CA GLY A 121 -15.60 15.01 -1.88
C GLY A 121 -16.67 13.92 -1.86
N SER A 122 -16.59 12.94 -2.77
CA SER A 122 -17.50 11.79 -2.84
C SER A 122 -17.42 10.88 -1.62
N ILE A 123 -16.38 11.03 -0.79
CA ILE A 123 -16.28 10.36 0.51
C ILE A 123 -17.50 10.62 1.43
N ASN A 124 -18.21 11.73 1.23
CA ASN A 124 -19.45 12.04 1.97
C ASN A 124 -20.62 11.12 1.61
N LEU A 125 -20.53 10.37 0.50
CA LEU A 125 -21.53 9.37 0.10
C LEU A 125 -21.40 8.06 0.89
N ILE A 126 -20.25 7.81 1.53
CA ILE A 126 -20.01 6.60 2.32
C ILE A 126 -20.82 6.67 3.61
N LYS A 127 -21.88 5.86 3.73
CA LYS A 127 -22.82 5.92 4.84
C LYS A 127 -22.23 5.43 6.16
N ASP A 128 -21.37 4.42 6.12
CA ASP A 128 -20.72 3.90 7.32
C ASP A 128 -19.61 4.85 7.79
N ASP A 129 -19.80 5.43 8.97
CA ASP A 129 -18.88 6.42 9.54
C ASP A 129 -17.52 5.82 9.90
N ASN A 130 -17.44 4.52 10.24
CA ASN A 130 -16.16 3.85 10.54
C ASN A 130 -15.35 3.66 9.26
N LEU A 131 -15.99 3.18 8.19
CA LEU A 131 -15.39 3.04 6.87
C LEU A 131 -14.94 4.40 6.34
N ARG A 132 -15.80 5.43 6.44
CA ARG A 132 -15.46 6.80 6.04
C ARG A 132 -14.23 7.31 6.76
N LYS A 133 -14.12 7.07 8.08
CA LYS A 133 -12.96 7.45 8.89
C LYS A 133 -11.69 6.70 8.45
N LYS A 134 -11.78 5.38 8.22
CA LYS A 134 -10.64 4.58 7.74
C LYS A 134 -10.14 5.11 6.40
N LEU A 135 -11.05 5.30 5.43
CA LEU A 135 -10.71 5.84 4.10
C LEU A 135 -10.11 7.25 4.18
N SER A 136 -10.59 8.09 5.11
CA SER A 136 -10.01 9.43 5.33
C SER A 136 -8.58 9.40 5.86
N ASN A 137 -8.17 8.31 6.51
CA ASN A 137 -6.81 8.13 7.04
C ASN A 137 -5.86 7.51 6.01
N TRP A 138 -6.31 7.23 4.79
CA TRP A 138 -5.51 6.60 3.74
C TRP A 138 -4.14 7.25 3.55
N SER A 139 -4.09 8.57 3.36
CA SER A 139 -2.85 9.28 3.10
C SER A 139 -1.82 9.15 4.22
N TYR A 140 -2.27 9.01 5.48
CA TYR A 140 -1.35 8.78 6.59
C TYR A 140 -0.60 7.46 6.42
N TYR A 141 -1.32 6.36 6.17
CA TYR A 141 -0.71 5.03 6.05
C TYR A 141 0.11 4.88 4.77
N GLN A 142 -0.35 5.50 3.67
CA GLN A 142 0.39 5.51 2.42
C GLN A 142 1.73 6.24 2.58
N THR A 143 1.71 7.49 3.07
CA THR A 143 2.93 8.30 3.19
C THR A 143 3.92 7.69 4.18
N ASP A 144 3.45 7.19 5.33
CA ASP A 144 4.30 6.51 6.32
C ASP A 144 5.03 5.32 5.69
N THR A 145 4.34 4.55 4.85
CA THR A 145 4.94 3.42 4.13
C THR A 145 5.93 3.87 3.05
N GLU A 146 5.62 4.93 2.31
CA GLU A 146 6.51 5.48 1.29
C GLU A 146 7.79 6.05 1.90
N ASP A 147 7.70 6.72 3.05
CA ASP A 147 8.83 7.31 3.77
C ASP A 147 9.84 6.23 4.21
N ASP A 148 9.37 5.12 4.79
CA ASP A 148 10.25 4.01 5.20
C ASP A 148 10.95 3.33 4.00
N ILE A 149 10.27 3.23 2.84
CA ILE A 149 10.89 2.74 1.60
C ILE A 149 12.00 3.70 1.13
N VAL A 150 11.78 5.00 1.22
CA VAL A 150 12.77 6.02 0.85
C VAL A 150 13.99 5.92 1.76
N ILE A 151 13.81 5.81 3.08
CA ILE A 151 14.91 5.66 4.05
C ILE A 151 15.76 4.44 3.72
N TYR A 152 15.12 3.29 3.47
CA TYR A 152 15.82 2.07 3.07
C TYR A 152 16.63 2.28 1.78
N ARG A 153 16.01 2.84 0.73
CA ARG A 153 16.66 3.05 -0.58
C ARG A 153 17.85 4.01 -0.47
N ASP A 154 17.68 5.11 0.25
CA ASP A 154 18.74 6.08 0.46
C ASP A 154 19.92 5.44 1.18
N TYR A 155 19.68 4.57 2.16
CA TYR A 155 20.75 3.84 2.82
C TYR A 155 21.44 2.83 1.89
N LEU A 156 20.66 2.01 1.17
CA LEU A 156 21.18 0.98 0.28
C LEU A 156 22.09 1.59 -0.79
N PHE A 157 21.61 2.61 -1.50
CA PHE A 157 22.34 3.22 -2.61
C PHE A 157 23.38 4.25 -2.17
N GLY A 158 23.14 4.94 -1.05
CA GLY A 158 24.02 6.00 -0.55
C GLY A 158 25.19 5.51 0.31
N PHE A 159 25.04 4.35 0.96
CA PHE A 159 26.02 3.85 1.94
C PHE A 159 26.42 2.39 1.69
N PHE A 160 25.44 1.47 1.63
CA PHE A 160 25.75 0.04 1.57
C PHE A 160 26.42 -0.39 0.25
N ILE A 161 25.80 -0.11 -0.91
CA ILE A 161 26.38 -0.47 -2.22
C ILE A 161 27.76 0.18 -2.42
N PRO A 162 27.96 1.49 -2.12
CA PRO A 162 29.29 2.10 -2.17
C PRO A 162 30.33 1.39 -1.30
N SER A 163 29.94 0.87 -0.13
CA SER A 163 30.89 0.19 0.76
C SER A 163 31.37 -1.16 0.22
N LEU A 164 30.67 -1.75 -0.74
CA LEU A 164 31.06 -3.02 -1.37
C LEU A 164 32.17 -2.89 -2.42
N MET A 165 32.50 -1.67 -2.87
CA MET A 165 33.41 -1.44 -4.01
C MET A 165 34.80 -2.05 -3.82
N ASP A 166 35.30 -2.11 -2.58
CA ASP A 166 36.56 -2.75 -2.21
C ASP A 166 36.38 -4.08 -1.46
N LYS A 167 35.13 -4.51 -1.24
CA LYS A 167 34.80 -5.68 -0.41
C LYS A 167 34.29 -6.89 -1.16
N ALA A 168 33.68 -6.69 -2.33
CA ALA A 168 33.07 -7.77 -3.10
C ALA A 168 33.16 -7.57 -4.63
N LEU A 169 33.06 -8.68 -5.36
CA LEU A 169 33.00 -8.68 -6.82
C LEU A 169 31.57 -8.52 -7.32
N LEU A 170 31.04 -7.29 -7.34
CA LEU A 170 29.67 -7.01 -7.79
C LEU A 170 29.35 -7.54 -9.20
N ARG A 171 30.36 -7.59 -10.08
CA ARG A 171 30.24 -8.14 -11.44
C ARG A 171 29.92 -9.64 -11.48
N ASN A 172 30.12 -10.35 -10.37
CA ASN A 172 29.89 -11.79 -10.29
C ASN A 172 28.52 -12.17 -9.72
N MET A 173 27.76 -11.19 -9.21
CA MET A 173 26.36 -11.32 -8.83
C MET A 173 25.51 -11.83 -10.00
N ALA A 174 24.39 -12.45 -9.68
CA ALA A 174 23.47 -12.93 -10.70
C ALA A 174 22.89 -11.76 -11.50
N VAL A 175 22.65 -12.00 -12.79
CA VAL A 175 21.80 -11.13 -13.60
C VAL A 175 20.40 -11.71 -13.50
N PRO A 176 19.38 -10.93 -13.13
CA PRO A 176 18.00 -11.42 -13.10
C PRO A 176 17.56 -12.06 -14.42
N ASP A 177 16.94 -13.23 -14.36
CA ASP A 177 16.58 -14.05 -15.54
C ASP A 177 15.78 -13.28 -16.59
N PHE A 178 14.90 -12.36 -16.17
CA PHE A 178 14.09 -11.55 -17.08
C PHE A 178 14.94 -10.67 -18.02
N PHE A 179 16.13 -10.23 -17.60
CA PHE A 179 17.04 -9.48 -18.47
C PHE A 179 17.74 -10.38 -19.50
N GLU A 180 17.99 -11.64 -19.14
CA GLU A 180 18.64 -12.60 -20.03
C GLU A 180 17.66 -13.14 -21.09
N GLU A 181 16.41 -13.42 -20.69
CA GLU A 181 15.41 -14.03 -21.56
C GLU A 181 14.72 -13.02 -22.49
N ASP A 182 14.39 -11.82 -22.00
CA ASP A 182 13.49 -10.91 -22.73
C ASP A 182 14.19 -9.85 -23.58
N LEU A 183 15.45 -9.49 -23.25
CA LEU A 183 16.10 -8.30 -23.82
C LEU A 183 17.18 -8.60 -24.87
N ASN A 184 17.48 -9.87 -25.15
CA ASN A 184 18.54 -10.29 -26.09
C ASN A 184 19.86 -9.50 -25.90
N LEU A 185 20.24 -9.31 -24.64
CA LEU A 185 21.42 -8.53 -24.28
C LEU A 185 22.69 -9.36 -24.41
N LYS A 186 23.81 -8.67 -24.64
CA LYS A 186 25.12 -9.32 -24.64
C LYS A 186 25.43 -9.85 -23.24
N ASN A 187 25.75 -11.14 -23.14
CA ASN A 187 26.22 -11.74 -21.88
C ASN A 187 27.47 -11.01 -21.35
N ILE A 188 27.41 -10.63 -20.08
CA ILE A 188 28.51 -9.98 -19.36
C ILE A 188 29.33 -11.07 -18.67
N ALA A 189 30.56 -11.29 -19.15
CA ALA A 189 31.47 -12.25 -18.51
C ALA A 189 31.73 -11.87 -17.05
N LYS A 190 31.91 -12.86 -16.16
CA LYS A 190 32.30 -12.64 -14.77
C LYS A 190 33.72 -12.05 -14.64
N SER A 191 33.98 -11.41 -13.51
CA SER A 191 35.30 -10.92 -13.13
C SER A 191 36.28 -12.07 -12.86
N ASN A 192 37.54 -11.90 -13.23
CA ASN A 192 38.63 -12.83 -12.92
C ASN A 192 39.55 -12.35 -11.78
N PHE A 193 39.25 -11.20 -11.16
CA PHE A 193 39.96 -10.74 -9.97
C PHE A 193 39.82 -11.75 -8.82
N LYS A 194 40.84 -11.81 -7.96
CA LYS A 194 40.83 -12.62 -6.76
C LYS A 194 40.70 -11.70 -5.55
N ILE A 195 39.73 -12.00 -4.70
CA ILE A 195 39.46 -11.29 -3.46
C ILE A 195 39.58 -12.28 -2.31
N ASP A 196 40.14 -11.83 -1.19
CA ASP A 196 40.18 -12.61 0.04
C ASP A 196 39.09 -12.08 0.98
N TYR A 197 37.92 -12.72 0.93
CA TYR A 197 36.76 -12.33 1.72
C TYR A 197 37.05 -12.35 3.24
N ASN A 198 38.00 -13.17 3.72
CA ASN A 198 38.36 -13.15 5.15
C ASN A 198 38.92 -11.79 5.56
N THR A 199 39.58 -11.09 4.65
CA THR A 199 40.18 -9.77 4.92
C THR A 199 39.24 -8.62 4.58
N THR A 200 38.40 -8.78 3.56
CA THR A 200 37.60 -7.66 3.05
C THR A 200 36.25 -7.51 3.74
N ILE A 201 35.62 -8.61 4.19
CA ILE A 201 34.29 -8.54 4.83
C ILE A 201 34.34 -8.71 6.36
N ARG A 202 35.37 -9.36 6.94
CA ARG A 202 35.49 -9.50 8.40
C ARG A 202 36.09 -8.27 9.06
N THR A 203 35.38 -7.15 8.96
CA THR A 203 35.78 -5.88 9.57
C THR A 203 34.62 -5.30 10.38
N ILE A 204 34.94 -4.60 11.47
CA ILE A 204 33.94 -3.90 12.29
C ILE A 204 33.15 -2.89 11.43
N GLU A 205 33.82 -2.25 10.47
CA GLU A 205 33.18 -1.31 9.54
C GLU A 205 32.09 -2.00 8.71
N PHE A 206 32.44 -3.10 8.03
CA PHE A 206 31.49 -3.81 7.18
C PHE A 206 30.37 -4.49 7.98
N GLU A 207 30.67 -5.02 9.16
CA GLU A 207 29.66 -5.56 10.07
C GLU A 207 28.59 -4.51 10.41
N ASN A 208 29.01 -3.28 10.74
CA ASN A 208 28.09 -2.19 11.03
C ASN A 208 27.27 -1.76 9.79
N GLU A 209 27.88 -1.74 8.62
CA GLU A 209 27.20 -1.41 7.36
C GLU A 209 26.12 -2.44 7.01
N VAL A 210 26.45 -3.74 7.11
CA VAL A 210 25.49 -4.84 6.88
C VAL A 210 24.40 -4.82 7.94
N TYR A 211 24.74 -4.61 9.22
CA TYR A 211 23.75 -4.59 10.29
C TYR A 211 22.77 -3.43 10.14
N ASN A 212 23.25 -2.24 9.79
CA ASN A 212 22.38 -1.09 9.59
C ASN A 212 21.49 -1.27 8.35
N ASN A 213 22.00 -1.87 7.27
CA ASN A 213 21.17 -2.28 6.13
C ASN A 213 20.10 -3.31 6.55
N THR A 214 20.47 -4.28 7.39
CA THR A 214 19.56 -5.29 7.95
C THR A 214 18.43 -4.65 8.75
N LEU A 215 18.74 -3.66 9.59
CA LEU A 215 17.74 -2.89 10.34
C LEU A 215 16.76 -2.17 9.41
N ASN A 216 17.24 -1.59 8.30
CA ASN A 216 16.35 -0.94 7.34
C ASN A 216 15.36 -1.93 6.69
N TYR A 217 15.76 -3.18 6.41
CA TYR A 217 14.80 -4.21 6.00
C TYR A 217 13.76 -4.48 7.09
N MET A 218 14.17 -4.57 8.36
CA MET A 218 13.25 -4.80 9.47
C MET A 218 12.21 -3.68 9.61
N TYR A 219 12.63 -2.42 9.47
CA TYR A 219 11.72 -1.27 9.47
C TYR A 219 10.74 -1.34 8.30
N ALA A 220 11.22 -1.56 7.07
CA ALA A 220 10.37 -1.68 5.89
C ALA A 220 9.36 -2.84 6.01
N ILE A 221 9.79 -4.03 6.46
CA ILE A 221 8.91 -5.19 6.69
C ILE A 221 7.85 -4.86 7.75
N ASN A 222 8.23 -4.17 8.82
CA ASN A 222 7.27 -3.74 9.84
C ASN A 222 6.25 -2.73 9.28
N SER A 223 6.70 -1.77 8.47
CA SER A 223 5.82 -0.81 7.79
C SER A 223 4.81 -1.53 6.89
N TYR A 224 5.29 -2.48 6.08
CA TYR A 224 4.42 -3.26 5.19
C TYR A 224 3.38 -4.05 5.97
N LYS A 225 3.76 -4.62 7.12
CA LYS A 225 2.81 -5.29 8.00
C LYS A 225 1.73 -4.33 8.50
N VAL A 226 2.11 -3.15 9.01
CA VAL A 226 1.16 -2.13 9.49
C VAL A 226 0.22 -1.68 8.37
N PHE A 227 0.76 -1.45 7.17
CA PHE A 227 -0.04 -1.04 6.03
C PHE A 227 -0.99 -2.16 5.56
N ASN A 228 -0.51 -3.40 5.50
CA ASN A 228 -1.33 -4.55 5.14
C ASN A 228 -2.47 -4.80 6.15
N ASP A 229 -2.22 -4.61 7.45
CA ASP A 229 -3.25 -4.68 8.49
C ASP A 229 -4.31 -3.60 8.26
N TYR A 230 -3.89 -2.35 7.99
CA TYR A 230 -4.80 -1.27 7.64
C TYR A 230 -5.64 -1.56 6.38
N LEU A 231 -5.00 -2.04 5.31
CA LEU A 231 -5.67 -2.41 4.06
C LEU A 231 -6.70 -3.52 4.30
N SER A 232 -6.31 -4.57 5.02
CA SER A 232 -7.16 -5.73 5.31
C SER A 232 -8.36 -5.39 6.18
N GLU A 233 -8.17 -4.55 7.20
CA GLU A 233 -9.27 -4.07 8.04
C GLU A 233 -10.24 -3.17 7.25
N THR A 234 -9.70 -2.31 6.41
CA THR A 234 -10.52 -1.39 5.58
C THR A 234 -11.29 -2.16 4.52
N LEU A 235 -10.66 -3.15 3.88
CA LEU A 235 -11.30 -4.03 2.90
C LEU A 235 -12.50 -4.77 3.51
N LYS A 236 -12.36 -5.31 4.73
CA LYS A 236 -13.49 -5.95 5.43
C LYS A 236 -14.67 -5.00 5.61
N LEU A 237 -14.41 -3.72 5.93
CA LEU A 237 -15.46 -2.71 6.04
C LEU A 237 -16.09 -2.36 4.69
N ILE A 238 -15.28 -2.29 3.62
CA ILE A 238 -15.77 -2.10 2.25
C ILE A 238 -16.72 -3.26 1.88
N GLU A 239 -16.30 -4.49 2.11
CA GLU A 239 -17.09 -5.70 1.81
C GLU A 239 -18.40 -5.75 2.60
N LEU A 240 -18.38 -5.38 3.89
CA LEU A 240 -19.59 -5.30 4.72
C LEU A 240 -20.60 -4.23 4.24
N ASN A 241 -20.14 -3.23 3.50
CA ASN A 241 -20.96 -2.13 2.98
C ASN A 241 -21.32 -2.27 1.50
N THR A 242 -20.76 -3.27 0.83
CA THR A 242 -20.98 -3.53 -0.59
C THR A 242 -22.12 -4.52 -0.75
N ASP A 243 -23.10 -4.16 -1.58
CA ASP A 243 -24.24 -5.00 -1.91
C ASP A 243 -23.80 -6.06 -2.94
N ASP A 244 -24.25 -7.31 -2.73
CA ASP A 244 -24.05 -8.47 -3.64
C ASP A 244 -24.39 -8.14 -5.11
#